data_AF-A0A0G4LK51-F1
#
_entry.id   AF-A0A0G4LK51-F1
#
_cell.length_a   1.000
_cell.length_b   1.000
_cell.length_c   1.000
_cell.angle_alpha   90.00
_cell.angle_beta   90.00
_cell.angle_gamma   90.00
#
_symmetry.space_group_name_H-M   'P 1'
#
loop_
_entity.id
_entity.type
_entity.pdbx_description
1 polymer ?
#
loop_
_entity_poly.entity_id
_entity_poly.type
_entity_poly.pdbx_seq_one_letter_code
_entity_poly.pdbx_strand_id
1 'polypeptide(L)'
;MKKIKATRYQMTLTTATTEEPRFGSPPLDGASSLIDFDVSLPKAEWTQWQNQVPTIEVNTHSITQTDVVIPTLDTVRHEDVLYSWLAEHKPLLLCGPPGSGKTMTLFSALRKLPNMEVVGLNFSSATTPDLLIKTFEQHCEYKKTLNGVILSPTQIGR
;
A
#
# COMPACT_ATOMS: atom_id res chain seq x y z
N MET A 1 21.94 31.24 66.67
CA MET A 1 22.00 31.73 65.27
C MET A 1 22.76 30.72 64.41
N LYS A 2 22.06 29.89 63.63
CA LYS A 2 22.67 28.95 62.67
C LYS A 2 22.24 29.36 61.26
N LYS A 3 23.20 29.79 60.44
CA LYS A 3 22.98 30.26 59.07
C LYS A 3 22.61 29.07 58.19
N ILE A 4 21.46 29.13 57.53
CA ILE A 4 21.03 28.17 56.51
C ILE A 4 21.81 28.49 55.22
N LYS A 5 22.68 27.57 54.79
CA LYS A 5 23.33 27.64 53.46
C LYS A 5 22.34 27.07 52.44
N ALA A 6 21.90 27.89 51.50
CA ALA A 6 21.13 27.44 50.35
C ALA A 6 22.06 26.68 49.39
N THR A 7 21.93 25.35 49.36
CA THR A 7 22.59 24.50 48.36
C THR A 7 21.85 24.67 47.04
N ARG A 8 22.53 25.26 46.05
CA ARG A 8 22.06 25.39 44.67
C ARG A 8 21.98 23.99 44.07
N TYR A 9 20.77 23.44 43.93
CA TYR A 9 20.54 22.27 43.09
C TYR A 9 20.91 22.64 41.65
N GLN A 10 22.05 22.15 41.16
CA GLN A 10 22.29 22.09 39.73
C GLN A 10 21.54 20.87 39.21
N MET A 11 20.43 21.11 38.51
CA MET A 11 19.82 20.10 37.64
C MET A 11 20.75 19.91 36.45
N THR A 12 21.56 18.85 36.48
CA THR A 12 22.24 18.37 35.28
C THR A 12 21.21 17.61 34.47
N LEU A 13 20.74 18.19 33.37
CA LEU A 13 19.92 17.48 32.39
C LEU A 13 20.82 16.42 31.74
N THR A 14 20.77 15.18 32.22
CA THR A 14 21.29 14.04 31.48
C THR A 14 20.36 13.87 30.29
N THR A 15 20.80 14.26 29.10
CA THR A 15 20.14 13.85 27.85
C THR A 15 20.34 12.35 27.72
N ALA A 16 19.44 11.57 28.32
CA ALA A 16 19.21 10.21 27.89
C ALA A 16 18.68 10.32 26.46
N THR A 17 19.58 10.20 25.49
CA THR A 17 19.21 9.88 24.11
C THR A 17 18.58 8.50 24.18
N THR A 18 17.26 8.46 24.34
CA THR A 18 16.47 7.30 23.95
C THR A 18 16.87 7.03 22.50
N GLU A 19 17.61 5.95 22.25
CA GLU A 19 17.92 5.53 20.88
C GLU A 19 16.58 5.31 20.19
N GLU A 20 16.17 6.26 19.34
CA GLU A 20 15.09 6.01 18.40
C GLU A 20 15.44 4.74 17.62
N PRO A 21 14.48 3.85 17.31
CA PRO A 21 14.73 2.70 16.47
C PRO A 21 15.23 3.20 15.10
N ARG A 22 16.54 3.24 14.93
CA ARG A 22 17.17 3.67 13.69
C ARG A 22 17.26 2.44 12.81
N PHE A 23 16.46 2.41 11.76
CA PHE A 23 16.78 1.61 10.58
C PHE A 23 18.21 1.99 10.18
N GLY A 24 19.09 1.00 9.95
CA GLY A 24 20.45 1.26 9.48
C GLY A 24 20.46 2.05 8.16
N SER A 25 21.63 2.36 7.60
CA SER A 25 21.68 2.85 6.22
C SER A 25 21.53 1.68 5.24
N PRO A 26 20.81 1.85 4.12
CA PRO A 26 20.78 0.84 3.06
C PRO A 26 22.20 0.63 2.51
N PRO A 27 22.56 -0.59 2.08
CA PRO A 27 23.88 -0.89 1.55
C PRO A 27 24.01 -0.37 0.11
N LEU A 28 24.12 0.95 -0.03
CA LEU A 28 24.30 1.62 -1.32
C LEU A 28 25.77 1.50 -1.74
N ASP A 29 26.03 0.82 -2.86
CA ASP A 29 27.36 0.61 -3.45
C ASP A 29 27.70 1.62 -4.56
N GLY A 30 26.85 2.64 -4.74
CA GLY A 30 26.98 3.66 -5.78
C GLY A 30 26.41 3.25 -7.15
N ALA A 31 26.11 1.98 -7.35
CA ALA A 31 25.39 1.47 -8.52
C ALA A 31 23.90 1.25 -8.23
N SER A 32 23.56 0.88 -6.99
CA SER A 32 22.20 0.66 -6.52
C SER A 32 21.53 1.94 -6.01
N SER A 33 20.22 2.04 -6.24
CA SER A 33 19.38 3.14 -5.76
C SER A 33 18.56 2.72 -4.56
N LEU A 34 18.13 3.69 -3.74
CA LEU A 34 17.29 3.43 -2.56
C LEU A 34 16.01 2.64 -2.91
N ILE A 35 15.44 2.89 -4.09
CA ILE A 35 14.22 2.23 -4.59
C ILE A 35 14.39 0.73 -4.87
N ASP A 36 15.62 0.22 -4.86
CA ASP A 36 15.93 -1.19 -5.10
C ASP A 36 15.90 -2.00 -3.79
N PHE A 37 15.70 -1.33 -2.65
CA PHE A 37 15.64 -1.93 -1.34
C PHE A 37 14.28 -1.76 -0.66
N ASP A 38 14.00 -2.72 0.22
CA ASP A 38 12.88 -2.77 1.13
C ASP A 38 13.39 -3.04 2.56
N VAL A 39 12.53 -2.88 3.56
CA VAL A 39 12.83 -3.16 4.96
C VAL A 39 12.10 -4.43 5.40
N SER A 40 12.88 -5.46 5.72
CA SER A 40 12.32 -6.72 6.22
C SER A 40 11.87 -6.60 7.68
N LEU A 41 10.62 -6.99 7.95
CA LEU A 41 10.07 -7.08 9.31
C LEU A 41 10.11 -8.55 9.81
N PRO A 42 10.30 -8.79 11.12
CA PRO A 42 10.44 -7.82 12.22
C PRO A 42 11.88 -7.33 12.45
N LYS A 43 12.88 -7.83 11.71
CA LYS A 43 14.30 -7.56 11.95
C LYS A 43 14.72 -6.11 11.66
N ALA A 44 13.91 -5.37 10.91
CA ALA A 44 14.19 -3.99 10.49
C ALA A 44 15.50 -3.85 9.68
N GLU A 45 15.83 -4.89 8.90
CA GLU A 45 17.03 -4.95 8.07
C GLU A 45 16.70 -4.68 6.60
N TRP A 46 17.58 -3.94 5.92
CA TRP A 46 17.46 -3.69 4.48
C TRP A 46 17.67 -4.97 3.68
N THR A 47 16.76 -5.22 2.73
CA THR A 47 16.85 -6.31 1.77
C THR A 47 16.61 -5.77 0.36
N GLN A 48 17.21 -6.39 -0.65
CA GLN A 48 16.91 -6.04 -2.03
C GLN A 48 15.54 -6.59 -2.44
N TRP A 49 14.78 -5.80 -3.20
CA TRP A 49 13.53 -6.26 -3.82
C TRP A 49 13.75 -7.47 -4.73
N GLN A 50 14.92 -7.58 -5.34
CA GLN A 50 15.30 -8.71 -6.20
C GLN A 50 15.21 -10.06 -5.47
N ASN A 51 15.49 -10.09 -4.16
CA ASN A 51 15.41 -11.30 -3.34
C ASN A 51 13.95 -11.71 -3.06
N GLN A 52 13.00 -10.80 -3.29
CA GLN A 52 11.57 -11.03 -3.08
C GLN A 52 10.85 -11.45 -4.37
N VAL A 53 11.53 -11.49 -5.52
CA VAL A 53 10.93 -11.91 -6.79
C VAL A 53 10.86 -13.44 -6.85
N PRO A 54 9.66 -14.06 -6.79
CA PRO A 54 9.55 -15.51 -6.83
C PRO A 54 9.86 -16.06 -8.23
N THR A 55 10.51 -17.21 -8.28
CA THR A 55 10.67 -17.96 -9.54
C THR A 55 9.38 -18.71 -9.83
N ILE A 56 8.74 -18.41 -10.95
CA ILE A 56 7.53 -19.11 -11.40
C ILE A 56 7.88 -20.09 -12.51
N GLU A 57 7.57 -21.36 -12.30
CA GLU A 57 7.51 -22.35 -13.38
C GLU A 57 6.14 -22.23 -14.07
N VAL A 58 6.12 -21.59 -15.24
CA VAL A 58 4.88 -21.45 -16.02
C VAL A 58 4.65 -22.75 -16.79
N ASN A 59 3.56 -23.44 -16.48
CA ASN A 59 3.16 -24.62 -17.23
C ASN A 59 2.75 -24.21 -18.66
N THR A 60 3.14 -24.96 -19.69
CA THR A 60 2.92 -24.56 -21.08
C THR A 60 1.43 -24.35 -21.41
N HIS A 61 0.54 -25.03 -20.68
CA HIS A 61 -0.91 -24.88 -20.81
C HIS A 61 -1.49 -23.60 -20.18
N SER A 62 -0.79 -22.96 -19.23
CA SER A 62 -1.24 -21.73 -18.55
C SER A 62 -0.78 -20.45 -19.24
N ILE A 63 0.11 -20.53 -20.23
CA ILE A 63 0.68 -19.35 -20.93
C ILE A 63 -0.40 -18.54 -21.67
N THR A 64 -1.50 -19.17 -22.08
CA THR A 64 -2.60 -18.51 -22.79
C THR A 64 -3.61 -17.83 -21.87
N GLN A 65 -3.51 -18.02 -20.56
CA GLN A 65 -4.44 -17.43 -19.61
C GLN A 65 -4.07 -15.97 -19.36
N THR A 66 -5.06 -15.08 -19.43
CA THR A 66 -4.88 -13.61 -19.30
C THR A 66 -4.67 -13.15 -17.86
N ASP A 67 -4.74 -14.07 -16.89
CA ASP A 67 -4.62 -13.80 -15.46
C ASP A 67 -3.24 -14.12 -14.88
N VAL A 68 -2.36 -14.77 -15.64
CA VAL A 68 -0.98 -15.09 -15.23
C VAL A 68 -0.12 -13.83 -15.29
N VAL A 69 0.32 -13.36 -14.11
CA VAL A 69 1.26 -12.25 -13.96
C VAL A 69 2.65 -12.81 -13.71
N ILE A 70 3.61 -12.44 -14.56
CA ILE A 70 5.00 -12.82 -14.36
C ILE A 70 5.64 -11.84 -13.36
N PRO A 71 6.11 -12.32 -12.20
CA PRO A 71 6.73 -11.48 -11.20
C PRO A 71 8.10 -11.03 -11.70
N THR A 72 8.22 -9.72 -11.85
CA THR A 72 9.47 -9.00 -12.03
C THR A 72 9.73 -8.12 -10.82
N LEU A 73 10.96 -7.60 -10.72
CA LEU A 73 11.36 -6.60 -9.72
C LEU A 73 10.33 -5.45 -9.64
N ASP A 74 9.93 -4.92 -10.79
CA ASP A 74 8.98 -3.81 -10.86
C ASP A 74 7.59 -4.23 -10.39
N THR A 75 7.10 -5.42 -10.76
CA THR A 75 5.76 -5.83 -10.34
C THR A 75 5.68 -6.01 -8.83
N VAL A 76 6.67 -6.65 -8.20
CA VAL A 76 6.68 -6.87 -6.75
C VAL A 76 6.73 -5.53 -6.01
N ARG A 77 7.63 -4.63 -6.42
CA ARG A 77 7.76 -3.30 -5.81
C ARG A 77 6.49 -2.45 -5.93
N HIS A 78 5.92 -2.34 -7.14
CA HIS A 78 4.73 -1.52 -7.34
C HIS A 78 3.49 -2.13 -6.66
N GLU A 79 3.40 -3.46 -6.65
CA GLU A 79 2.29 -4.17 -6.01
C GLU A 79 2.28 -3.96 -4.50
N ASP A 80 3.44 -3.96 -3.84
CA ASP A 80 3.55 -3.74 -2.39
C ASP A 80 3.07 -2.33 -1.96
N VAL A 81 3.52 -1.31 -2.69
CA VAL A 81 3.09 0.07 -2.45
C VAL A 81 1.58 0.23 -2.72
N LEU A 82 1.09 -0.36 -3.81
CA LEU A 82 -0.34 -0.32 -4.13
C LEU A 82 -1.19 -1.02 -3.08
N TYR A 83 -0.75 -2.19 -2.63
CA TYR A 83 -1.40 -2.94 -1.56
C TYR A 83 -1.55 -2.09 -0.30
N SER A 84 -0.48 -1.41 0.12
CA SER A 84 -0.48 -0.56 1.31
C SER A 84 -1.51 0.58 1.23
N TRP A 85 -1.57 1.29 0.10
CA TRP A 85 -2.56 2.36 -0.08
C TRP A 85 -4.00 1.84 -0.16
N LEU A 86 -4.21 0.70 -0.83
CA LEU A 86 -5.52 0.07 -0.92
C LEU A 86 -5.99 -0.42 0.46
N ALA A 87 -5.12 -1.03 1.26
CA ALA A 87 -5.44 -1.48 2.61
C ALA A 87 -5.85 -0.33 3.54
N GLU A 88 -5.32 0.88 3.32
CA GLU A 88 -5.72 2.10 4.03
C GLU A 88 -6.95 2.80 3.41
N HIS A 89 -7.58 2.20 2.39
CA HIS A 89 -8.69 2.78 1.63
C HIS A 89 -8.37 4.18 1.04
N LYS A 90 -7.11 4.44 0.66
CA LYS A 90 -6.69 5.70 0.05
C LYS A 90 -6.93 5.70 -1.46
N PRO A 91 -7.51 6.79 -2.02
CA PRO A 91 -7.65 6.93 -3.46
C PRO A 91 -6.26 7.09 -4.11
N LEU A 92 -6.04 6.41 -5.23
CA LEU A 92 -4.77 6.42 -5.96
C LEU A 92 -5.01 6.55 -7.47
N LEU A 93 -4.00 7.06 -8.18
CA LEU A 93 -4.03 7.23 -9.63
C LEU A 93 -2.81 6.54 -10.26
N LEU A 94 -3.08 5.57 -11.14
CA LEU A 94 -2.05 4.91 -11.92
C LEU A 94 -1.93 5.57 -13.30
N CYS A 95 -0.83 6.29 -13.53
CA CYS A 95 -0.53 6.95 -14.79
C CYS A 95 0.57 6.22 -15.58
N GLY A 96 0.47 6.21 -16.90
CA GLY A 96 1.47 5.62 -17.79
C GLY A 96 0.91 5.26 -19.17
N PRO A 97 1.77 4.95 -20.16
CA PRO A 97 1.34 4.63 -21.53
C PRO A 97 0.48 3.36 -21.59
N PRO A 98 -0.34 3.17 -22.64
CA PRO A 98 -1.10 1.93 -22.82
C PRO A 98 -0.15 0.72 -22.84
N GLY A 99 -0.56 -0.38 -22.21
CA GLY A 99 0.26 -1.60 -22.11
C GLY A 99 1.33 -1.60 -21.01
N SER A 100 1.49 -0.53 -20.22
CA SER A 100 2.50 -0.45 -19.16
C SER A 100 2.23 -1.28 -17.89
N GLY A 101 1.29 -2.24 -17.93
CA GLY A 101 0.98 -3.10 -16.78
C GLY A 101 0.13 -2.50 -15.66
N LYS A 102 -0.35 -1.24 -15.74
CA LYS A 102 -1.14 -0.60 -14.67
C LYS A 102 -2.30 -1.44 -14.15
N THR A 103 -3.20 -1.85 -15.05
CA THR A 103 -4.38 -2.64 -14.71
C THR A 103 -3.98 -4.00 -14.14
N MET A 104 -2.96 -4.63 -14.72
CA MET A 104 -2.41 -5.90 -14.25
C MET A 104 -1.89 -5.80 -12.82
N THR A 105 -1.03 -4.82 -12.52
CA THR A 105 -0.46 -4.62 -11.18
C THR A 105 -1.52 -4.25 -10.16
N LEU A 106 -2.50 -3.41 -10.54
CA LEU A 106 -3.64 -3.08 -9.68
C LEU A 106 -4.42 -4.34 -9.27
N PHE A 107 -4.78 -5.18 -10.24
CA PHE A 107 -5.49 -6.43 -9.94
C PHE A 107 -4.61 -7.43 -9.17
N SER A 108 -3.30 -7.44 -9.39
CA SER A 108 -2.37 -8.24 -8.57
C SER A 108 -2.42 -7.84 -7.10
N ALA A 109 -2.35 -6.54 -6.80
CA ALA A 109 -2.47 -6.01 -5.44
C ALA A 109 -3.85 -6.29 -4.83
N LEU A 110 -4.93 -6.10 -5.60
CA LEU A 110 -6.31 -6.33 -5.13
C LEU A 110 -6.57 -7.80 -4.78
N ARG A 111 -5.94 -8.76 -5.47
CA ARG A 111 -6.05 -10.19 -5.13
C ARG A 111 -5.54 -10.52 -3.72
N LYS A 112 -4.64 -9.70 -3.16
CA LYS A 112 -4.16 -9.82 -1.77
C LYS A 112 -5.15 -9.25 -0.74
N LEU A 113 -6.22 -8.60 -1.18
CA LEU A 113 -7.23 -7.95 -0.34
C LEU A 113 -8.60 -8.64 -0.54
N PRO A 114 -8.84 -9.80 0.10
CA PRO A 114 -10.05 -10.59 -0.14
C PRO A 114 -11.35 -9.86 0.25
N ASN A 115 -11.25 -8.86 1.12
CA ASN A 115 -12.39 -8.04 1.57
C ASN A 115 -12.70 -6.86 0.64
N MET A 116 -12.05 -6.77 -0.53
CA MET A 116 -12.30 -5.72 -1.52
C MET A 116 -12.95 -6.29 -2.76
N GLU A 117 -14.09 -5.71 -3.14
CA GLU A 117 -14.74 -5.96 -4.42
C GLU A 117 -14.45 -4.80 -5.38
N VAL A 118 -14.21 -5.13 -6.65
CA VAL A 118 -13.79 -4.17 -7.67
C VAL A 118 -14.89 -4.02 -8.70
N VAL A 119 -15.34 -2.78 -8.89
CA VAL A 119 -16.28 -2.43 -9.96
C VAL A 119 -15.54 -1.63 -11.01
N GLY A 120 -15.40 -2.19 -12.21
CA GLY A 120 -14.72 -1.55 -13.33
C GLY A 120 -15.60 -0.51 -14.01
N LEU A 121 -15.05 0.69 -14.23
CA LEU A 121 -15.71 1.76 -14.96
C LEU A 121 -14.81 2.26 -16.09
N ASN A 122 -15.35 2.29 -17.30
CA ASN A 122 -14.64 2.80 -18.48
C ASN A 122 -15.13 4.21 -18.81
N PHE A 123 -14.22 5.18 -18.74
CA PHE A 123 -14.55 6.57 -19.01
C PHE A 123 -14.32 6.91 -20.48
N SER A 124 -15.16 7.78 -21.02
CA SER A 124 -15.09 8.32 -22.37
C SER A 124 -15.48 9.80 -22.36
N SER A 125 -15.44 10.46 -23.52
CA SER A 125 -15.91 11.85 -23.65
C SER A 125 -17.40 12.03 -23.34
N ALA A 126 -18.20 10.95 -23.35
CA ALA A 126 -19.63 10.98 -23.06
C ALA A 126 -19.97 10.58 -21.62
N THR A 127 -18.98 10.32 -20.75
CA THR A 127 -19.24 9.89 -19.37
C THR A 127 -19.79 11.04 -18.54
N THR A 128 -21.02 10.87 -18.02
CA THR A 128 -21.67 11.80 -17.08
C THR A 128 -21.73 11.21 -15.66
N PRO A 129 -21.97 12.02 -14.62
CA PRO A 129 -22.17 11.53 -13.26
C PRO A 129 -23.29 10.49 -13.12
N ASP A 130 -24.27 10.47 -14.02
CA ASP A 130 -25.34 9.47 -14.03
C ASP A 130 -24.82 8.03 -14.16
N LEU A 131 -23.69 7.83 -14.86
CA LEU A 131 -23.07 6.51 -14.97
C LEU A 131 -22.57 6.02 -13.60
N LEU A 132 -21.96 6.91 -12.82
CA LEU A 132 -21.49 6.60 -11.47
C LEU A 132 -22.66 6.28 -10.54
N ILE A 133 -23.72 7.09 -10.59
CA ILE A 133 -24.93 6.88 -9.76
C ILE A 133 -25.57 5.53 -10.09
N LYS A 134 -25.76 5.21 -11.38
CA LYS A 134 -26.30 3.89 -11.80
C LYS A 134 -25.45 2.73 -11.31
N THR A 135 -24.12 2.89 -11.35
CA THR A 135 -23.19 1.87 -10.87
C THR A 135 -23.31 1.67 -9.36
N PHE A 136 -23.41 2.77 -8.61
CA PHE A 136 -23.67 2.71 -7.18
C PHE A 136 -25.01 2.05 -6.86
N GLU A 137 -26.09 2.37 -7.59
CA GLU A 137 -27.39 1.74 -7.37
C GLU A 137 -27.42 0.23 -7.71
N GLN A 138 -26.52 -0.23 -8.58
CA GLN A 138 -26.38 -1.65 -8.91
C GLN A 138 -25.66 -2.46 -7.84
N HIS A 139 -24.64 -1.86 -7.20
CA HIS A 139 -23.75 -2.58 -6.26
C HIS A 139 -23.98 -2.22 -4.79
N CYS A 140 -24.65 -1.10 -4.51
CA CYS A 140 -24.88 -0.56 -3.18
C CYS A 140 -26.37 -0.38 -2.88
N GLU A 141 -26.68 -0.28 -1.59
CA GLU A 141 -28.02 -0.02 -1.08
C GLU A 141 -28.04 1.18 -0.13
N TYR A 142 -29.16 1.89 -0.12
CA TYR A 142 -29.41 2.98 0.81
C TYR A 142 -29.93 2.44 2.14
N LYS A 143 -29.16 2.66 3.20
CA LYS A 143 -29.54 2.31 4.58
C LYS A 143 -29.85 3.56 5.38
N LYS A 144 -31.01 3.57 6.04
CA LYS A 144 -31.36 4.60 7.03
C LYS A 144 -30.67 4.27 8.35
N THR A 145 -29.85 5.19 8.83
CA THR A 145 -29.21 5.14 10.14
C THR A 145 -29.72 6.30 11.00
N LEU A 146 -29.40 6.28 12.29
CA LEU A 146 -29.70 7.40 13.20
C LEU A 146 -29.05 8.72 12.75
N ASN A 147 -27.94 8.64 12.00
CA ASN A 147 -27.19 9.79 11.50
C ASN A 147 -27.61 10.21 10.07
N GLY A 148 -28.66 9.60 9.51
CA GLY A 148 -29.14 9.88 8.16
C GLY A 148 -29.05 8.68 7.22
N VAL A 149 -29.11 8.96 5.92
CA VAL A 149 -29.05 7.91 4.89
C VAL A 149 -27.60 7.68 4.48
N ILE A 150 -27.15 6.44 4.56
CA ILE A 150 -25.84 6.01 4.05
C ILE A 150 -26.04 5.13 2.83
N LEU A 151 -25.13 5.21 1.87
CA LEU A 151 -25.02 4.26 0.77
C LEU A 151 -23.90 3.27 1.11
N SER A 152 -24.19 1.98 1.13
CA SER A 152 -23.22 0.93 1.46
C SER A 152 -23.28 -0.23 0.46
N PRO A 153 -22.17 -0.92 0.15
CA PRO A 153 -22.18 -2.12 -0.66
C PRO A 153 -23.22 -3.15 -0.17
N THR A 154 -23.89 -3.82 -1.11
CA THR A 154 -24.90 -4.85 -0.81
C THR A 154 -24.28 -6.15 -0.31
N GLN A 155 -23.08 -6.50 -0.79
CA GLN A 155 -22.30 -7.63 -0.29
C GLN A 155 -21.27 -7.14 0.72
N ILE A 156 -21.50 -7.44 2.01
CA ILE A 156 -20.54 -7.20 3.07
C ILE A 156 -19.96 -8.55 3.49
N GLY A 157 -18.68 -8.78 3.19
CA GLY A 157 -17.83 -9.79 3.83
C GLY A 157 -18.27 -11.24 3.69
N ARG A 158 -17.89 -11.87 2.57
CA ARG A 158 -17.74 -13.34 2.54
C ARG A 158 -16.30 -13.71 2.88
#